data_AF-A0A8T3M2W3-F1
#
_entry.id   AF-A0A8T3M2W3-F1
#
_cell.length_a   1.000
_cell.length_b   1.000
_cell.length_c   1.000
_cell.angle_alpha   90.00
_cell.angle_beta   90.00
_cell.angle_gamma   90.00
#
_symmetry.space_group_name_H-M   'P 1'
#
loop_
_entity.id
_entity.type
_entity.pdbx_description
1 polymer ?
#
loop_
_entity_poly.entity_id
_entity_poly.type
_entity_poly.pdbx_seq_one_letter_code
_entity_poly.pdbx_strand_id
1 'polypeptide(L)'
;MTTSTPAGIPDAAIAAAERDAIVVWRGERIPFAALESRIARIDDRGERDGLYAGWIEALEALNPEYRRRLAAWRAESDVAAASSGYTDLEAMALELEELAIQSETVYYAALRRYLALIGIEQGDATLADLWHVERGSAWSQWFGERDLDGAVREAGRDASGTLHGEGWRSGEAGLAGSSPGAEVPAMAVSELYSSLVGDPSWLSRALRMAPDEIPAFADFVAFIRLWRLRRSLAQVHYEMRLYRTGEEPLQRAYFSGIVGHTTGVAMPDAAYLHDVGSPFSSVTRLRRSMLAGAIGERLASQFGSEWWANDEARSHAAELARMSNTDDVIAQLGYDAGDWRPVLRQIRTRLIGEMSGYGGPNITTRAGTRKV
;
A
#
# COMPACT_ATOMS: atom_id res chain seq x y z
N MET A 1 21.80 14.59 0.81
CA MET A 1 22.88 13.62 0.49
C MET A 1 22.19 12.43 -0.13
N THR A 2 22.10 12.38 -1.45
CA THR A 2 21.44 11.30 -2.19
C THR A 2 22.34 10.07 -2.21
N THR A 3 22.19 9.20 -1.21
CA THR A 3 22.73 7.84 -1.27
C THR A 3 21.81 7.02 -2.15
N SER A 4 21.91 7.20 -3.47
CA SER A 4 21.60 6.07 -4.36
C SER A 4 22.69 5.06 -4.09
N THR A 5 22.47 4.19 -3.10
CA THR A 5 23.35 3.05 -2.85
C THR A 5 23.47 2.33 -4.20
N PRO A 6 24.66 2.25 -4.80
CA PRO A 6 24.82 1.49 -6.03
C PRO A 6 24.29 0.10 -5.73
N ALA A 7 23.34 -0.38 -6.55
CA ALA A 7 22.73 -1.70 -6.35
C ALA A 7 23.85 -2.70 -6.08
N GLY A 8 23.92 -3.18 -4.84
CA GLY A 8 25.05 -3.98 -4.40
C GLY A 8 25.10 -5.25 -5.26
N ILE A 9 26.26 -5.91 -5.30
CA ILE A 9 26.37 -7.26 -5.89
C ILE A 9 25.23 -8.20 -5.43
N PRO A 10 24.75 -8.16 -4.16
CA PRO A 10 23.58 -8.92 -3.73
C PRO A 10 22.27 -8.59 -4.46
N ASP A 11 22.00 -7.33 -4.78
CA ASP A 11 20.74 -6.92 -5.43
C ASP A 11 20.68 -7.39 -6.88
N ALA A 12 21.81 -7.33 -7.61
CA ALA A 12 21.89 -7.87 -8.96
C ALA A 12 21.69 -9.40 -8.99
N ALA A 13 22.20 -10.10 -7.98
CA ALA A 13 22.01 -11.55 -7.85
C ALA A 13 20.55 -11.92 -7.53
N ILE A 14 19.90 -11.17 -6.64
CA ILE A 14 18.46 -11.33 -6.35
C ILE A 14 17.63 -11.08 -7.61
N ALA A 15 17.86 -9.96 -8.30
CA ALA A 15 17.12 -9.63 -9.51
C ALA A 15 17.30 -10.69 -10.61
N ALA A 16 18.50 -11.29 -10.72
CA ALA A 16 18.73 -12.42 -11.61
C ALA A 16 17.96 -13.68 -11.16
N ALA A 17 18.03 -14.03 -9.87
CA ALA A 17 17.33 -15.18 -9.32
C ALA A 17 15.80 -15.05 -9.46
N GLU A 18 15.23 -13.89 -9.17
CA GLU A 18 13.80 -13.61 -9.35
C GLU A 18 13.36 -13.68 -10.81
N ARG A 19 14.17 -13.15 -11.73
CA ARG A 19 13.88 -13.23 -13.17
C ARG A 19 13.89 -14.67 -13.68
N ASP A 20 14.81 -15.48 -13.17
CA ASP A 20 15.01 -16.87 -13.61
C ASP A 20 14.07 -17.85 -12.87
N ALA A 21 13.48 -17.43 -11.75
CA ALA A 21 12.49 -18.20 -11.00
C ALA A 21 11.18 -18.36 -11.77
N ILE A 22 10.76 -19.60 -11.96
CA ILE A 22 9.57 -19.98 -12.72
C ILE A 22 8.77 -21.01 -11.92
N VAL A 23 7.46 -20.77 -11.79
CA VAL A 23 6.52 -21.74 -11.23
C VAL A 23 5.79 -22.43 -12.37
N VAL A 24 5.74 -23.76 -12.34
CA VAL A 24 4.96 -24.55 -13.31
C VAL A 24 3.60 -24.85 -12.72
N TRP A 25 2.55 -24.28 -13.29
CA TRP A 25 1.18 -24.45 -12.82
C TRP A 25 0.28 -24.87 -13.98
N ARG A 26 -0.35 -26.05 -13.87
CA ARG A 26 -1.20 -26.64 -14.93
C ARG A 26 -0.53 -26.71 -16.32
N GLY A 27 0.79 -26.96 -16.33
CA GLY A 27 1.60 -27.02 -17.55
C GLY A 27 2.03 -25.66 -18.10
N GLU A 28 1.55 -24.55 -17.54
CA GLU A 28 2.01 -23.20 -17.85
C GLU A 28 3.27 -22.86 -17.05
N ARG A 29 4.24 -22.19 -17.68
CA ARG A 29 5.45 -21.67 -17.04
C ARG A 29 5.23 -20.20 -16.71
N ILE A 30 5.05 -19.88 -15.44
CA ILE A 30 4.74 -18.52 -14.98
C ILE A 30 6.00 -17.91 -14.32
N PRO A 31 6.55 -16.80 -14.84
CA PRO A 31 7.65 -16.09 -14.19
C PRO A 31 7.29 -15.61 -12.79
N PHE A 32 8.23 -15.65 -11.85
CA PHE A 32 7.97 -15.25 -10.45
C PHE A 32 7.39 -13.85 -10.33
N ALA A 33 7.92 -12.88 -11.09
CA ALA A 33 7.44 -11.49 -11.12
C ALA A 33 5.98 -11.33 -11.61
N ALA A 34 5.41 -12.34 -12.29
CA ALA A 34 4.04 -12.32 -12.75
C ALA A 34 3.06 -13.03 -11.79
N LEU A 35 3.56 -13.76 -10.78
CA LEU A 35 2.73 -14.63 -9.94
C LEU A 35 1.69 -13.86 -9.13
N GLU A 36 2.08 -12.80 -8.40
CA GLU A 36 1.15 -12.03 -7.58
C GLU A 36 -0.02 -11.50 -8.42
N SER A 37 0.29 -10.88 -9.56
CA SER A 37 -0.71 -10.38 -10.50
C SER A 37 -1.56 -11.52 -11.09
N ARG A 38 -0.99 -12.70 -11.37
CA ARG A 38 -1.73 -13.86 -11.85
C ARG A 38 -2.68 -14.42 -10.78
N ILE A 39 -2.20 -14.58 -9.54
CA ILE A 39 -2.96 -15.05 -8.37
C ILE A 39 -4.14 -14.12 -8.10
N ALA A 40 -3.92 -12.81 -8.11
CA ALA A 40 -4.97 -11.80 -7.92
C ALA A 40 -6.11 -11.89 -8.95
N ARG A 41 -5.85 -12.43 -10.15
CA ARG A 41 -6.86 -12.58 -11.22
C ARG A 41 -7.70 -13.85 -11.12
N ILE A 42 -7.36 -14.80 -10.25
CA ILE A 42 -8.06 -16.07 -10.14
C ILE A 42 -9.28 -15.89 -9.22
N ASP A 43 -10.49 -16.08 -9.76
CA ASP A 43 -11.73 -15.98 -9.00
C ASP A 43 -11.94 -17.22 -8.11
N ASP A 44 -11.68 -18.42 -8.62
CA ASP A 44 -11.80 -19.66 -7.85
C ASP A 44 -10.75 -19.74 -6.75
N ARG A 45 -11.20 -19.87 -5.50
CA ARG A 45 -10.31 -19.89 -4.33
C ARG A 45 -9.35 -21.08 -4.35
N GLY A 46 -9.81 -22.27 -4.71
CA GLY A 46 -8.96 -23.46 -4.71
C GLY A 46 -7.84 -23.36 -5.76
N GLU A 47 -8.14 -22.81 -6.93
CA GLU A 47 -7.15 -22.50 -7.96
C GLU A 47 -6.15 -21.44 -7.49
N ARG A 48 -6.65 -20.40 -6.81
CA ARG A 48 -5.84 -19.31 -6.27
C ARG A 48 -4.87 -19.82 -5.20
N ASP A 49 -5.35 -20.61 -4.25
CA ASP A 49 -4.55 -21.25 -3.20
C ASP A 49 -3.49 -22.19 -3.80
N GLY A 50 -3.85 -22.94 -4.84
CA GLY A 50 -2.92 -23.82 -5.55
C GLY A 50 -1.75 -23.07 -6.20
N LEU A 51 -2.01 -21.95 -6.88
CA LEU A 51 -0.93 -21.12 -7.44
C LEU A 51 -0.14 -20.37 -6.35
N TYR A 52 -0.83 -19.95 -5.28
CA TYR A 52 -0.20 -19.29 -4.14
C TYR A 52 0.79 -20.20 -3.40
N ALA A 53 0.49 -21.48 -3.24
CA ALA A 53 1.45 -22.45 -2.72
C ALA A 53 2.74 -22.51 -3.58
N GLY A 54 2.62 -22.48 -4.91
CA GLY A 54 3.77 -22.41 -5.80
C GLY A 54 4.59 -21.12 -5.65
N TRP A 55 3.94 -19.99 -5.36
CA TRP A 55 4.64 -18.75 -5.03
C TRP A 55 5.41 -18.86 -3.70
N ILE A 56 4.84 -19.50 -2.68
CA ILE A 56 5.52 -19.77 -1.40
C ILE A 56 6.76 -20.65 -1.62
N GLU A 57 6.65 -21.72 -2.41
CA GLU A 57 7.79 -22.58 -2.75
C GLU A 57 8.90 -21.82 -3.49
N ALA A 58 8.52 -20.92 -4.42
CA ALA A 58 9.48 -20.07 -5.11
C ALA A 58 10.19 -19.11 -4.15
N LEU A 59 9.50 -18.56 -3.16
CA LEU A 59 10.12 -17.75 -2.11
C LEU A 59 11.14 -18.53 -1.29
N GLU A 60 10.84 -19.78 -0.93
CA GLU A 60 11.82 -20.63 -0.24
C GLU A 60 13.09 -20.84 -1.05
N ALA A 61 12.94 -21.02 -2.38
CA ALA A 61 14.08 -21.13 -3.27
C ALA A 61 14.90 -19.83 -3.37
N LEU A 62 14.26 -18.66 -3.21
CA LEU A 62 14.89 -17.33 -3.25
C LEU A 62 15.49 -16.89 -1.90
N ASN A 63 15.05 -17.46 -0.78
CA ASN A 63 15.52 -17.11 0.57
C ASN A 63 17.05 -17.15 0.78
N PRO A 64 17.83 -18.08 0.17
CA PRO A 64 19.29 -17.99 0.21
C PRO A 64 19.83 -16.63 -0.27
N GLU A 65 19.24 -16.05 -1.32
CA GLU A 65 19.69 -14.77 -1.88
C GLU A 65 19.31 -13.58 -1.01
N TYR A 66 18.10 -13.59 -0.47
CA TYR A 66 17.71 -12.57 0.50
C TYR A 66 18.56 -12.62 1.78
N ARG A 67 18.97 -13.82 2.23
CA ARG A 67 19.89 -13.96 3.36
C ARG A 67 21.27 -13.38 3.06
N ARG A 68 21.79 -13.55 1.84
CA ARG A 68 23.05 -12.90 1.41
C ARG A 68 22.94 -11.39 1.47
N ARG A 69 21.82 -10.81 1.00
CA ARG A 69 21.56 -9.37 1.09
C ARG A 69 21.47 -8.87 2.54
N LEU A 70 20.73 -9.57 3.40
CA LEU A 70 20.64 -9.20 4.82
C LEU A 70 22.02 -9.24 5.51
N ALA A 71 22.85 -10.23 5.20
CA ALA A 71 24.21 -10.31 5.72
C ALA A 71 25.07 -9.14 5.22
N ALA A 72 24.95 -8.74 3.96
CA ALA A 72 25.64 -7.57 3.40
C ALA A 72 25.24 -6.27 4.11
N TRP A 73 23.93 -6.01 4.29
CA TRP A 73 23.46 -4.82 5.01
C TRP A 73 23.99 -4.72 6.44
N ARG A 74 24.14 -5.85 7.13
CA ARG A 74 24.71 -5.90 8.48
C ARG A 74 26.22 -5.65 8.48
N ALA A 75 26.94 -6.14 7.47
CA ALA A 75 28.38 -5.98 7.35
C ALA A 75 28.79 -4.56 6.92
N GLU A 76 28.03 -3.95 6.01
CA GLU A 76 28.33 -2.63 5.43
C GLU A 76 27.83 -1.46 6.29
N SER A 77 27.26 -1.76 7.47
CA SER A 77 26.64 -0.77 8.37
C SER A 77 25.45 -0.01 7.75
N ASP A 78 24.86 -0.50 6.66
CA ASP A 78 23.67 0.09 6.04
C ASP A 78 22.51 0.17 7.01
N VAL A 79 22.35 -0.84 7.87
CA VAL A 79 21.34 -0.85 8.93
C VAL A 79 21.58 0.31 9.91
N ALA A 80 22.83 0.54 10.33
CA ALA A 80 23.19 1.61 11.24
C ALA A 80 22.98 2.98 10.58
N ALA A 81 23.44 3.13 9.33
CA ALA A 81 23.24 4.34 8.54
C ALA A 81 21.75 4.67 8.35
N ALA A 82 20.93 3.69 7.96
CA ALA A 82 19.49 3.85 7.82
C ALA A 82 18.83 4.22 9.15
N SER A 83 19.18 3.55 10.26
CA SER A 83 18.63 3.88 11.58
C SER A 83 19.02 5.27 12.07
N SER A 84 20.23 5.75 11.73
CA SER A 84 20.72 7.08 12.13
C SER A 84 19.97 8.24 11.45
N GLY A 85 19.28 7.96 10.33
CA GLY A 85 18.38 8.92 9.67
C GLY A 85 17.08 9.17 10.43
N TYR A 86 16.85 8.45 11.54
CA TYR A 86 15.66 8.56 12.37
C TYR A 86 16.06 8.89 13.80
N THR A 87 15.55 10.01 14.33
CA THR A 87 15.91 10.54 15.65
C THR A 87 15.57 9.57 16.78
N ASP A 88 14.44 8.86 16.68
CA ASP A 88 14.02 7.84 17.65
C ASP A 88 13.03 6.84 17.02
N LEU A 89 13.53 5.68 16.59
CA LEU A 89 12.69 4.61 16.03
C LEU A 89 11.80 3.94 17.09
N GLU A 90 12.22 3.94 18.36
CA GLU A 90 11.45 3.30 19.43
C GLU A 90 10.25 4.17 19.81
N ALA A 91 10.45 5.49 19.96
CA ALA A 91 9.34 6.42 20.18
C ALA A 91 8.33 6.39 19.03
N MET A 92 8.81 6.40 17.77
CA MET A 92 7.92 6.27 16.62
C MET A 92 7.15 4.94 16.61
N ALA A 93 7.78 3.83 16.98
CA ALA A 93 7.09 2.55 17.10
C ALA A 93 5.96 2.58 18.14
N LEU A 94 6.17 3.24 19.28
CA LEU A 94 5.14 3.44 20.31
C LEU A 94 3.97 4.31 19.81
N GLU A 95 4.24 5.40 19.09
CA GLU A 95 3.19 6.23 18.49
C GLU A 95 2.40 5.47 17.42
N LEU A 96 3.09 4.62 16.65
CA LEU A 96 2.47 3.74 15.66
C LEU A 96 1.56 2.70 16.31
N GLU A 97 1.89 2.15 17.47
CA GLU A 97 0.98 1.26 18.21
C GLU A 97 -0.38 1.94 18.50
N GLU A 98 -0.38 3.23 18.80
CA GLU A 98 -1.62 3.99 18.97
C GLU A 98 -2.43 4.04 17.66
N LEU A 99 -1.79 4.27 16.51
CA LEU A 99 -2.44 4.17 15.20
C LEU A 99 -3.06 2.78 14.96
N ALA A 100 -2.36 1.70 15.32
CA ALA A 100 -2.88 0.34 15.17
C ALA A 100 -4.14 0.12 16.02
N ILE A 101 -4.14 0.59 17.28
CA ILE A 101 -5.28 0.52 18.20
C ILE A 101 -6.45 1.37 17.68
N GLN A 102 -6.19 2.62 17.30
CA GLN A 102 -7.22 3.57 16.88
C GLN A 102 -7.88 3.21 15.54
N SER A 103 -7.19 2.41 14.72
CA SER A 103 -7.72 1.90 13.45
C SER A 103 -8.30 0.50 13.52
N GLU A 104 -8.14 -0.23 14.62
CA GLU A 104 -8.43 -1.66 14.72
C GLU A 104 -9.88 -2.01 14.33
N THR A 105 -10.84 -1.40 15.02
CA THR A 105 -12.26 -1.70 14.84
C THR A 105 -12.74 -1.44 13.41
N VAL A 106 -12.41 -0.27 12.86
CA VAL A 106 -12.81 0.10 11.50
C VAL A 106 -12.11 -0.74 10.45
N TYR A 107 -10.84 -1.08 10.67
CA TYR A 107 -10.08 -1.94 9.79
C TYR A 107 -10.70 -3.33 9.69
N TYR A 108 -10.91 -4.00 10.83
CA TYR A 108 -11.44 -5.36 10.83
C TYR A 108 -12.89 -5.45 10.37
N ALA A 109 -13.69 -4.41 10.62
CA ALA A 109 -15.03 -4.32 10.04
C ALA A 109 -14.99 -4.26 8.50
N ALA A 110 -14.10 -3.42 7.94
CA ALA A 110 -13.91 -3.32 6.49
C ALA A 110 -13.31 -4.60 5.90
N LEU A 111 -12.30 -5.19 6.54
CA LEU A 111 -11.68 -6.45 6.13
C LEU A 111 -12.72 -7.57 6.00
N ARG A 112 -13.52 -7.79 7.05
CA ARG A 112 -14.60 -8.80 7.02
C ARG A 112 -15.60 -8.55 5.91
N ARG A 113 -15.99 -7.29 5.69
CA ARG A 113 -16.91 -6.92 4.61
C ARG A 113 -16.34 -7.31 3.24
N TYR A 114 -15.09 -6.94 2.96
CA TYR A 114 -14.47 -7.22 1.66
C TYR A 114 -14.16 -8.70 1.44
N LEU A 115 -13.78 -9.44 2.48
CA LEU A 115 -13.61 -10.90 2.39
C LEU A 115 -14.96 -11.61 2.20
N ALA A 116 -16.04 -11.13 2.84
CA ALA A 116 -17.38 -11.69 2.64
C ALA A 116 -17.88 -11.55 1.19
N LEU A 117 -17.48 -10.48 0.47
CA LEU A 117 -17.82 -10.32 -0.95
C LEU A 117 -17.26 -11.43 -1.84
N ILE A 118 -16.17 -12.09 -1.41
CA ILE A 118 -15.56 -13.22 -2.12
C ILE A 118 -15.80 -14.55 -1.40
N GLY A 119 -16.72 -14.59 -0.42
CA GLY A 119 -17.11 -15.81 0.28
C GLY A 119 -16.06 -16.37 1.22
N ILE A 120 -15.22 -15.51 1.83
CA ILE A 120 -14.13 -15.92 2.71
C ILE A 120 -14.34 -15.38 4.12
N GLU A 121 -14.20 -16.27 5.12
CA GLU A 121 -14.15 -15.86 6.52
C GLU A 121 -12.76 -15.33 6.88
N GLN A 122 -12.70 -14.32 7.75
CA GLN A 122 -11.44 -13.68 8.11
C GLN A 122 -10.38 -14.66 8.65
N GLY A 123 -10.79 -15.66 9.44
CA GLY A 123 -9.88 -16.64 10.01
C GLY A 123 -9.21 -17.56 8.98
N ASP A 124 -9.81 -17.70 7.80
CA ASP A 124 -9.30 -18.55 6.72
C ASP A 124 -8.56 -17.76 5.63
N ALA A 125 -8.59 -16.42 5.69
CA ALA A 125 -8.04 -15.59 4.64
C ALA A 125 -6.51 -15.63 4.62
N THR A 126 -5.95 -15.65 3.42
CA THR A 126 -4.51 -15.58 3.17
C THR A 126 -4.13 -14.27 2.48
N LEU A 127 -2.83 -14.02 2.33
CA LEU A 127 -2.36 -12.89 1.52
C LEU A 127 -2.86 -12.94 0.06
N ALA A 128 -3.04 -14.13 -0.52
CA ALA A 128 -3.57 -14.28 -1.87
C ALA A 128 -5.00 -13.72 -2.01
N ASP A 129 -5.81 -13.88 -0.97
CA ASP A 129 -7.17 -13.34 -0.93
C ASP A 129 -7.15 -11.81 -0.86
N LEU A 130 -6.19 -11.22 -0.14
CA LEU A 130 -6.00 -9.77 -0.15
C LEU A 130 -5.53 -9.24 -1.50
N TRP A 131 -4.65 -9.94 -2.20
CA TRP A 131 -4.28 -9.55 -3.57
C TRP A 131 -5.49 -9.57 -4.51
N HIS A 132 -6.35 -10.58 -4.39
CA HIS A 132 -7.59 -10.67 -5.15
C HIS A 132 -8.55 -9.52 -4.81
N VAL A 133 -8.76 -9.21 -3.52
CA VAL A 133 -9.57 -8.06 -3.09
C VAL A 133 -8.98 -6.74 -3.59
N GLU A 134 -7.67 -6.52 -3.40
CA GLU A 134 -6.97 -5.29 -3.80
C GLU A 134 -7.02 -5.05 -5.30
N ARG A 135 -7.12 -6.11 -6.13
CA ARG A 135 -7.34 -5.94 -7.56
C ARG A 135 -8.58 -5.09 -7.84
N GLY A 136 -9.63 -5.21 -7.02
CA GLY A 136 -10.84 -4.40 -7.15
C GLY A 136 -11.51 -4.58 -8.52
N SER A 137 -11.57 -5.82 -9.02
CA SER A 137 -12.06 -6.15 -10.37
C SER A 137 -13.44 -5.53 -10.66
N ALA A 138 -14.34 -5.50 -9.67
CA ALA A 138 -15.66 -4.85 -9.74
C ALA A 138 -15.63 -3.36 -10.14
N TRP A 139 -14.50 -2.68 -9.92
CA TRP A 139 -14.35 -1.25 -10.21
C TRP A 139 -13.65 -0.97 -11.54
N SER A 140 -13.13 -2.00 -12.23
CA SER A 140 -12.29 -1.83 -13.43
C SER A 140 -13.00 -1.09 -14.56
N GLN A 141 -14.33 -1.21 -14.65
CA GLN A 141 -15.18 -0.50 -15.61
C GLN A 141 -15.06 1.03 -15.53
N TRP A 142 -14.67 1.59 -14.38
CA TRP A 142 -14.51 3.04 -14.20
C TRP A 142 -13.15 3.57 -14.65
N PHE A 143 -12.17 2.70 -14.87
CA PHE A 143 -10.77 3.08 -15.12
C PHE A 143 -10.21 2.58 -16.45
N GLY A 144 -11.03 1.91 -17.27
CA GLY A 144 -10.67 1.44 -18.61
C GLY A 144 -11.05 2.45 -19.70
N GLU A 145 -12.23 2.32 -20.28
CA GLU A 145 -12.70 3.04 -21.49
C GLU A 145 -12.91 4.55 -21.32
N ARG A 146 -12.72 5.10 -20.11
CA ARG A 146 -12.90 6.52 -19.82
C ARG A 146 -11.63 7.30 -20.10
N ASP A 147 -11.77 8.62 -20.21
CA ASP A 147 -10.63 9.54 -20.31
C ASP A 147 -9.91 9.68 -18.96
N LEU A 148 -9.36 8.57 -18.46
CA LEU A 148 -8.55 8.52 -17.23
C LEU A 148 -7.35 9.45 -17.37
N ASP A 149 -6.76 9.49 -18.56
CA ASP A 149 -5.72 10.42 -18.94
C ASP A 149 -6.13 11.88 -18.74
N GLY A 150 -7.31 12.28 -19.22
CA GLY A 150 -7.89 13.59 -18.97
C GLY A 150 -8.11 13.85 -17.49
N ALA A 151 -8.63 12.88 -16.75
CA ALA A 151 -8.86 12.99 -15.31
C ALA A 151 -7.56 13.15 -14.49
N VAL A 152 -6.48 12.47 -14.89
CA VAL A 152 -5.14 12.60 -14.30
C VAL A 152 -4.53 13.96 -14.65
N ARG A 153 -4.66 14.42 -15.90
CA ARG A 153 -4.18 15.75 -16.33
C ARG A 153 -4.93 16.89 -15.66
N GLU A 154 -6.21 16.72 -15.34
CA GLU A 154 -6.99 17.73 -14.60
C GLU A 154 -6.41 17.98 -13.21
N ALA A 155 -5.81 16.96 -12.57
CA ALA A 155 -5.05 17.10 -11.33
C ALA A 155 -3.62 17.64 -11.54
N GLY A 156 -3.26 18.05 -12.76
CA GLY A 156 -1.93 18.53 -13.11
C GLY A 156 -0.85 17.45 -13.07
N ARG A 157 -1.21 16.17 -13.23
CA ARG A 157 -0.29 15.03 -13.21
C ARG A 157 -0.02 14.49 -14.61
N ASP A 158 1.10 13.80 -14.75
CA ASP A 158 1.49 13.16 -16.00
C ASP A 158 0.76 11.81 -16.15
N ALA A 159 0.00 11.68 -17.23
CA ALA A 159 -0.73 10.46 -17.55
C ALA A 159 0.15 9.36 -18.18
N SER A 160 1.46 9.57 -18.39
CA SER A 160 2.33 8.53 -18.98
C SER A 160 2.29 7.18 -18.23
N GLY A 161 1.98 7.19 -16.93
CA GLY A 161 1.83 6.00 -16.10
C GLY A 161 0.49 5.25 -16.20
N THR A 162 -0.53 5.78 -16.90
CA THR A 162 -1.87 5.16 -16.98
C THR A 162 -1.91 3.99 -17.98
N LEU A 163 -1.00 3.97 -18.95
CA LEU A 163 -1.11 3.18 -20.18
C LEU A 163 -0.94 1.66 -20.01
N HIS A 164 -0.55 1.17 -18.82
CA HIS A 164 -0.09 -0.22 -18.65
C HIS A 164 -0.72 -0.96 -17.46
N GLY A 165 -1.60 -0.33 -16.68
CA GLY A 165 -2.20 -0.95 -15.50
C GLY A 165 -3.60 -1.54 -15.75
N GLU A 166 -4.02 -2.44 -14.86
CA GLU A 166 -5.40 -2.94 -14.82
C GLU A 166 -6.24 -2.17 -13.80
N GLY A 167 -7.32 -1.54 -14.27
CA GLY A 167 -8.34 -0.95 -13.43
C GLY A 167 -7.86 0.27 -12.63
N TRP A 168 -8.34 0.38 -11.39
CA TRP A 168 -8.14 1.58 -10.55
C TRP A 168 -6.67 1.85 -10.20
N ARG A 169 -5.81 0.84 -10.22
CA ARG A 169 -4.36 0.98 -9.98
C ARG A 169 -3.68 1.82 -11.08
N SER A 170 -4.21 1.85 -12.30
CA SER A 170 -3.72 2.75 -13.36
C SER A 170 -3.96 4.21 -13.01
N GLY A 171 -5.13 4.50 -12.41
CA GLY A 171 -5.45 5.83 -11.93
C GLY A 171 -4.55 6.23 -10.76
N GLU A 172 -4.35 5.32 -9.81
CA GLU A 172 -3.42 5.50 -8.70
C GLU A 172 -2.00 5.82 -9.20
N ALA A 173 -1.46 5.03 -10.14
CA ALA A 173 -0.13 5.22 -10.71
C ALA A 173 0.00 6.51 -11.54
N GLY A 174 -0.99 6.82 -12.38
CA GLY A 174 -1.01 8.07 -13.16
C GLY A 174 -1.04 9.31 -12.27
N LEU A 175 -1.86 9.29 -11.21
CA LEU A 175 -1.91 10.37 -10.23
C LEU A 175 -0.61 10.50 -9.43
N ALA A 176 -0.03 9.36 -9.02
CA ALA A 176 1.26 9.36 -8.33
C ALA A 176 2.36 10.00 -9.19
N GLY A 177 2.38 9.74 -10.50
CA GLY A 177 3.42 10.21 -11.41
C GLY A 177 4.77 9.54 -11.13
N SER A 178 5.81 9.99 -11.84
CA SER A 178 7.17 9.48 -11.66
C SER A 178 7.91 10.23 -10.56
N SER A 179 8.55 9.52 -9.64
CA SER A 179 9.44 10.10 -8.62
C SER A 179 10.59 9.16 -8.23
N PRO A 180 11.44 8.72 -9.17
CA PRO A 180 12.54 7.81 -8.88
C PRO A 180 13.60 8.54 -8.05
N GLY A 181 14.03 7.93 -6.93
CA GLY A 181 15.06 8.51 -6.06
C GLY A 181 14.64 9.81 -5.36
N ALA A 182 13.34 10.08 -5.28
CA ALA A 182 12.81 11.27 -4.64
C ALA A 182 13.00 11.23 -3.12
N GLU A 183 13.24 12.40 -2.53
CA GLU A 183 13.23 12.59 -1.07
C GLU A 183 11.79 12.43 -0.52
N VAL A 184 11.68 12.17 0.79
CA VAL A 184 10.39 11.90 1.46
C VAL A 184 9.31 12.96 1.16
N PRO A 185 9.58 14.28 1.13
CA PRO A 185 8.57 15.28 0.79
C PRO A 185 7.98 15.11 -0.63
N ALA A 186 8.83 14.86 -1.64
CA ALA A 186 8.38 14.60 -3.00
C ALA A 186 7.60 13.28 -3.11
N MET A 187 8.03 12.24 -2.38
CA MET A 187 7.30 10.99 -2.29
C MET A 187 5.92 11.18 -1.63
N ALA A 188 5.82 12.02 -0.59
CA ALA A 188 4.58 12.30 0.12
C ALA A 188 3.59 13.09 -0.76
N VAL A 189 4.07 14.06 -1.54
CA VAL A 189 3.23 14.75 -2.52
C VAL A 189 2.73 13.79 -3.60
N SER A 190 3.58 12.88 -4.07
CA SER A 190 3.15 11.83 -5.01
C SER A 190 2.07 10.92 -4.40
N GLU A 191 2.23 10.49 -3.14
CA GLU A 191 1.21 9.69 -2.44
C GLU A 191 -0.08 10.48 -2.18
N LEU A 192 0.00 11.79 -1.91
CA LEU A 192 -1.16 12.65 -1.78
C LEU A 192 -1.99 12.65 -3.06
N TYR A 193 -1.37 12.87 -4.23
CA TYR A 193 -2.09 12.81 -5.51
C TYR A 193 -2.62 11.40 -5.80
N SER A 194 -1.80 10.37 -5.56
CA SER A 194 -2.21 8.96 -5.67
C SER A 194 -3.51 8.69 -4.89
N SER A 195 -3.69 9.32 -3.73
CA SER A 195 -4.87 9.16 -2.90
C SER A 195 -6.16 9.76 -3.47
N LEU A 196 -6.06 10.63 -4.49
CA LEU A 196 -7.23 11.20 -5.18
C LEU A 196 -8.07 10.13 -5.89
N VAL A 197 -7.49 8.95 -6.18
CA VAL A 197 -8.23 7.82 -6.73
C VAL A 197 -9.39 7.40 -5.80
N GLY A 198 -9.33 7.69 -4.50
CA GLY A 198 -10.42 7.46 -3.55
C GLY A 198 -11.15 8.73 -3.10
N ASP A 199 -10.87 9.87 -3.73
CA ASP A 199 -11.46 11.15 -3.33
C ASP A 199 -12.81 11.41 -4.02
N PRO A 200 -13.91 11.61 -3.26
CA PRO A 200 -15.23 11.83 -3.84
C PRO A 200 -15.32 13.00 -4.82
N SER A 201 -14.55 14.08 -4.59
CA SER A 201 -14.57 15.24 -5.48
C SER A 201 -13.89 14.93 -6.82
N TRP A 202 -12.74 14.26 -6.79
CA TRP A 202 -12.05 13.83 -8.00
C TRP A 202 -12.85 12.77 -8.78
N LEU A 203 -13.43 11.80 -8.07
CA LEU A 203 -14.27 10.77 -8.67
C LEU A 203 -15.50 11.36 -9.38
N SER A 204 -16.20 12.30 -8.72
CA SER A 204 -17.36 12.98 -9.28
C SER A 204 -16.99 13.86 -10.47
N ARG A 205 -15.96 14.69 -10.32
CA ARG A 205 -15.63 15.75 -11.28
C ARG A 205 -14.79 15.25 -12.45
N ALA A 206 -13.64 14.67 -12.15
CA ALA A 206 -12.64 14.29 -13.15
C ALA A 206 -13.00 12.95 -13.80
N LEU A 207 -13.29 11.93 -12.98
CA LEU A 207 -13.62 10.59 -13.49
C LEU A 207 -15.10 10.45 -13.90
N ARG A 208 -15.95 11.40 -13.50
CA ARG A 208 -17.40 11.40 -13.75
C ARG A 208 -18.07 10.12 -13.28
N MET A 209 -17.65 9.64 -12.12
CA MET A 209 -18.21 8.46 -11.47
C MET A 209 -19.68 8.70 -11.13
N ALA A 210 -20.54 7.68 -11.29
CA ALA A 210 -21.95 7.83 -10.94
C ALA A 210 -22.08 8.13 -9.43
N PRO A 211 -22.91 9.11 -9.01
CA PRO A 211 -22.97 9.54 -7.61
C PRO A 211 -23.28 8.43 -6.60
N ASP A 212 -24.04 7.40 -7.00
CA ASP A 212 -24.42 6.27 -6.17
C ASP A 212 -23.30 5.22 -6.00
N GLU A 213 -22.31 5.20 -6.90
CA GLU A 213 -21.15 4.29 -6.82
C GLU A 213 -19.96 4.91 -6.06
N ILE A 214 -19.85 6.25 -6.01
CA ILE A 214 -18.76 6.96 -5.34
C ILE A 214 -18.53 6.50 -3.90
N PRO A 215 -19.55 6.40 -3.02
CA PRO A 215 -19.31 6.02 -1.63
C PRO A 215 -18.70 4.62 -1.49
N ALA A 216 -19.19 3.66 -2.27
CA ALA A 216 -18.72 2.28 -2.20
C ALA A 216 -17.29 2.13 -2.73
N PHE A 217 -16.94 2.88 -3.78
CA PHE A 217 -15.57 2.88 -4.29
C PHE A 217 -14.58 3.63 -3.37
N ALA A 218 -15.00 4.78 -2.84
CA ALA A 218 -14.19 5.54 -1.88
C ALA A 218 -13.91 4.72 -0.60
N ASP A 219 -14.90 3.96 -0.12
CA ASP A 219 -14.75 3.00 0.97
C ASP A 219 -13.72 1.91 0.64
N PHE A 220 -13.78 1.35 -0.56
CA PHE A 220 -12.83 0.34 -1.02
C PHE A 220 -11.41 0.86 -1.02
N VAL A 221 -11.16 2.03 -1.63
CA VAL A 221 -9.83 2.64 -1.65
C VAL A 221 -9.36 2.97 -0.22
N ALA A 222 -10.24 3.45 0.65
CA ALA A 222 -9.91 3.72 2.04
C ALA A 222 -9.50 2.44 2.80
N PHE A 223 -10.19 1.33 2.57
CA PHE A 223 -9.80 0.02 3.11
C PHE A 223 -8.41 -0.40 2.63
N ILE A 224 -8.14 -0.32 1.33
CA ILE A 224 -6.82 -0.69 0.76
C ILE A 224 -5.70 0.18 1.34
N ARG A 225 -5.91 1.50 1.44
CA ARG A 225 -4.96 2.41 2.07
C ARG A 225 -4.71 2.06 3.53
N LEU A 226 -5.77 1.74 4.29
CA LEU A 226 -5.63 1.35 5.69
C LEU A 226 -4.87 0.03 5.85
N TRP A 227 -5.14 -0.95 5.00
CA TRP A 227 -4.40 -2.21 4.98
C TRP A 227 -2.90 -1.98 4.70
N ARG A 228 -2.54 -1.18 3.69
CA ARG A 228 -1.15 -0.85 3.36
C ARG A 228 -0.43 -0.12 4.51
N LEU A 229 -1.14 0.79 5.20
CA LEU A 229 -0.62 1.50 6.37
C LEU A 229 -0.35 0.52 7.53
N ARG A 230 -1.31 -0.35 7.84
CA ARG A 230 -1.19 -1.37 8.89
C ARG A 230 -0.11 -2.41 8.58
N ARG A 231 0.05 -2.82 7.31
CA ARG A 231 1.15 -3.69 6.89
C ARG A 231 2.50 -3.02 7.09
N SER A 232 2.64 -1.75 6.69
CA SER A 232 3.89 -1.00 6.87
C SER A 232 4.24 -0.84 8.36
N LEU A 233 3.24 -0.61 9.21
CA LEU A 233 3.40 -0.59 10.67
C LEU A 233 3.94 -1.93 11.21
N ALA A 234 3.33 -3.05 10.81
CA ALA A 234 3.81 -4.37 11.23
C ALA A 234 5.23 -4.65 10.75
N GLN A 235 5.57 -4.19 9.55
CA GLN A 235 6.91 -4.29 8.98
C GLN A 235 7.94 -3.46 9.75
N VAL A 236 7.58 -2.30 10.33
CA VAL A 236 8.50 -1.55 11.22
C VAL A 236 8.87 -2.38 12.44
N HIS A 237 7.88 -2.93 13.15
CA HIS A 237 8.13 -3.79 14.32
C HIS A 237 8.97 -5.01 13.93
N TYR A 238 8.67 -5.61 12.78
CA TYR A 238 9.43 -6.71 12.23
C TYR A 238 10.90 -6.32 11.94
N GLU A 239 11.14 -5.24 11.19
CA GLU A 239 12.48 -4.78 10.81
C GLU A 239 13.33 -4.42 12.05
N MET A 240 12.74 -3.77 13.06
CA MET A 240 13.43 -3.48 14.33
C MET A 240 13.95 -4.75 15.00
N ARG A 241 13.16 -5.84 15.01
CA ARG A 241 13.62 -7.13 15.55
C ARG A 241 14.59 -7.84 14.61
N LEU A 242 14.32 -7.81 13.31
CA LEU A 242 15.13 -8.43 12.26
C LEU A 242 16.57 -7.95 12.35
N TYR A 243 16.78 -6.65 12.54
CA TYR A 243 18.13 -6.09 12.59
C TYR A 243 18.82 -6.26 13.94
N ARG A 244 18.09 -6.54 15.02
CA ARG A 244 18.65 -6.81 16.36
C ARG A 244 19.06 -8.27 16.58
N THR A 245 18.39 -9.23 15.94
CA THR A 245 18.53 -10.67 16.26
C THR A 245 18.77 -11.55 15.02
N GLY A 246 19.53 -12.64 15.17
CA GLY A 246 20.05 -13.42 14.04
C GLY A 246 19.37 -14.76 13.74
N GLU A 247 18.44 -15.23 14.58
CA GLU A 247 17.91 -16.59 14.46
C GLU A 247 16.77 -16.70 13.43
N GLU A 248 17.06 -17.33 12.29
CA GLU A 248 16.12 -17.45 11.17
C GLU A 248 14.75 -18.04 11.54
N PRO A 249 14.64 -19.18 12.27
CA PRO A 249 13.33 -19.72 12.64
C PRO A 249 12.50 -18.75 13.48
N LEU A 250 13.13 -17.99 14.37
CA LEU A 250 12.46 -16.98 15.17
C LEU A 250 12.01 -15.79 14.32
N GLN A 251 12.81 -15.38 13.30
CA GLN A 251 12.40 -14.30 12.41
C GLN A 251 11.23 -14.68 11.52
N ARG A 252 11.21 -15.91 11.02
CA ARG A 252 10.13 -16.46 10.21
C ARG A 252 8.81 -16.53 11.00
N ALA A 253 8.87 -17.07 12.21
CA ALA A 253 7.73 -17.12 13.12
C ALA A 253 7.27 -15.72 13.55
N TYR A 254 8.21 -14.81 13.83
CA TYR A 254 7.86 -13.45 14.23
C TYR A 254 7.21 -12.66 13.08
N PHE A 255 7.74 -12.74 11.87
CA PHE A 255 7.18 -12.11 10.67
C PHE A 255 5.73 -12.55 10.43
N SER A 256 5.52 -13.87 10.30
CA SER A 256 4.19 -14.43 10.05
C SER A 256 3.20 -14.08 11.16
N GLY A 257 3.66 -14.12 12.42
CA GLY A 257 2.88 -13.71 13.59
C GLY A 257 2.49 -12.24 13.58
N ILE A 258 3.45 -11.31 13.53
CA ILE A 258 3.16 -9.87 13.67
C ILE A 258 2.45 -9.31 12.46
N VAL A 259 2.88 -9.63 11.23
CA VAL A 259 2.26 -9.12 10.01
C VAL A 259 0.89 -9.75 9.82
N GLY A 260 0.76 -11.06 10.08
CA GLY A 260 -0.52 -11.74 10.00
C GLY A 260 -1.53 -11.24 11.04
N HIS A 261 -1.10 -11.06 12.29
CA HIS A 261 -1.95 -10.48 13.32
C HIS A 261 -2.39 -9.06 12.98
N THR A 262 -1.49 -8.18 12.55
CA THR A 262 -1.85 -6.78 12.28
C THR A 262 -2.74 -6.60 11.04
N THR A 263 -2.59 -7.46 10.04
CA THR A 263 -3.36 -7.43 8.77
C THR A 263 -4.56 -8.37 8.75
N GLY A 264 -4.73 -9.21 9.76
CA GLY A 264 -5.90 -10.09 9.87
C GLY A 264 -5.97 -11.23 8.87
N VAL A 265 -4.88 -11.55 8.16
CA VAL A 265 -4.79 -12.67 7.21
C VAL A 265 -3.53 -13.48 7.45
N ALA A 266 -3.54 -14.75 7.05
CA ALA A 266 -2.36 -15.60 7.16
C ALA A 266 -1.22 -15.10 6.26
N MET A 267 -0.04 -14.92 6.86
CA MET A 267 1.19 -14.52 6.19
C MET A 267 2.16 -15.71 6.15
N PRO A 268 2.71 -16.07 4.98
CA PRO A 268 3.64 -17.19 4.89
C PRO A 268 4.99 -16.75 5.45
N ASP A 269 5.57 -17.63 6.27
CA ASP A 269 6.85 -17.37 6.91
C ASP A 269 8.00 -17.31 5.88
N ALA A 270 7.86 -17.98 4.73
CA ALA A 270 8.74 -17.88 3.57
C ALA A 270 8.97 -16.44 3.07
N ALA A 271 8.01 -15.53 3.28
CA ALA A 271 8.08 -14.14 2.81
C ALA A 271 8.86 -13.20 3.75
N TYR A 272 9.41 -13.70 4.87
CA TYR A 272 10.02 -12.88 5.91
C TYR A 272 11.13 -11.92 5.43
N LEU A 273 11.85 -12.25 4.35
CA LEU A 273 12.84 -11.34 3.75
C LEU A 273 12.43 -10.76 2.40
N HIS A 274 11.43 -11.34 1.73
CA HIS A 274 10.94 -10.85 0.44
C HIS A 274 10.36 -9.44 0.56
N ASP A 275 9.62 -9.20 1.64
CA ASP A 275 8.99 -7.91 1.95
C ASP A 275 9.97 -6.82 2.39
N VAL A 276 11.22 -7.18 2.70
CA VAL A 276 12.25 -6.25 3.18
C VAL A 276 13.13 -5.84 2.00
N GLY A 277 12.76 -4.74 1.35
CA GLY A 277 13.47 -4.22 0.17
C GLY A 277 14.78 -3.49 0.50
N SER A 278 14.79 -2.70 1.58
CA SER A 278 15.97 -2.03 2.11
C SER A 278 15.81 -1.75 3.61
N PRO A 279 16.89 -1.51 4.37
CA PRO A 279 16.82 -1.22 5.79
C PRO A 279 15.86 -0.08 6.12
N PHE A 280 14.87 -0.36 6.96
CA PHE A 280 13.86 0.60 7.41
C PHE A 280 13.03 1.25 6.29
N SER A 281 12.89 0.58 5.14
CA SER A 281 12.03 1.04 4.05
C SER A 281 10.56 1.20 4.48
N SER A 282 10.13 0.38 5.45
CA SER A 282 8.78 0.46 6.04
C SER A 282 8.54 1.78 6.78
N VAL A 283 9.57 2.31 7.43
CA VAL A 283 9.53 3.62 8.10
C VAL A 283 9.35 4.74 7.07
N THR A 284 10.10 4.69 5.98
CA THR A 284 9.96 5.65 4.87
C THR A 284 8.53 5.64 4.31
N ARG A 285 7.94 4.45 4.12
CA ARG A 285 6.54 4.31 3.66
C ARG A 285 5.56 4.96 4.64
N LEU A 286 5.72 4.74 5.95
CA LEU A 286 4.84 5.34 6.97
C LEU A 286 4.97 6.86 7.02
N ARG A 287 6.21 7.39 7.08
CA ARG A 287 6.45 8.85 7.07
C ARG A 287 5.84 9.50 5.85
N ARG A 288 5.99 8.87 4.68
CA ARG A 288 5.39 9.31 3.41
C ARG A 288 3.86 9.40 3.52
N SER A 289 3.20 8.35 4.00
CA SER A 289 1.74 8.32 4.17
C SER A 289 1.23 9.36 5.18
N MET A 290 1.91 9.52 6.31
CA MET A 290 1.55 10.52 7.33
C MET A 290 1.69 11.94 6.80
N LEU A 291 2.82 12.25 6.16
CA LEU A 291 3.07 13.55 5.56
C LEU A 291 2.08 13.85 4.43
N ALA A 292 1.76 12.87 3.59
CA ALA A 292 0.72 13.02 2.58
C ALA A 292 -0.64 13.39 3.21
N GLY A 293 -0.99 12.77 4.34
CA GLY A 293 -2.16 13.13 5.14
C GLY A 293 -2.13 14.58 5.62
N ALA A 294 -1.03 15.01 6.25
CA ALA A 294 -0.88 16.37 6.76
C ALA A 294 -0.95 17.43 5.64
N ILE A 295 -0.26 17.20 4.52
CA ILE A 295 -0.31 18.09 3.35
C ILE A 295 -1.75 18.15 2.81
N GLY A 296 -2.40 17.00 2.62
CA GLY A 296 -3.76 16.93 2.09
C GLY A 296 -4.78 17.66 2.97
N GLU A 297 -4.69 17.51 4.29
CA GLU A 297 -5.56 18.23 5.24
C GLU A 297 -5.33 19.74 5.16
N ARG A 298 -4.07 20.18 5.11
CA ARG A 298 -3.73 21.60 4.97
C ARG A 298 -4.25 22.20 3.67
N LEU A 299 -3.99 21.56 2.53
CA LEU A 299 -4.45 22.04 1.22
C LEU A 299 -5.98 22.08 1.15
N ALA A 300 -6.66 21.04 1.64
CA ALA A 300 -8.13 21.03 1.67
C ALA A 300 -8.71 22.13 2.56
N SER A 301 -8.08 22.41 3.71
CA SER A 301 -8.53 23.48 4.62
C SER A 301 -8.40 24.89 4.02
N GLN A 302 -7.39 25.10 3.17
CA GLN A 302 -7.07 26.41 2.60
C GLN A 302 -7.75 26.63 1.24
N PHE A 303 -7.82 25.61 0.40
CA PHE A 303 -8.25 25.71 -1.00
C PHE A 303 -9.55 24.94 -1.31
N GLY A 304 -10.12 24.23 -0.33
CA GLY A 304 -11.33 23.43 -0.48
C GLY A 304 -11.08 21.98 -0.92
N SER A 305 -12.15 21.18 -1.02
CA SER A 305 -12.05 19.75 -1.36
C SER A 305 -11.49 19.49 -2.77
N GLU A 306 -11.64 20.46 -3.69
CA GLU A 306 -11.11 20.40 -5.05
C GLU A 306 -9.73 21.09 -5.17
N TRP A 307 -8.94 21.14 -4.09
CA TRP A 307 -7.60 21.78 -4.09
C TRP A 307 -6.71 21.29 -5.25
N TRP A 308 -6.85 20.03 -5.66
CA TRP A 308 -6.08 19.42 -6.75
C TRP A 308 -6.34 20.10 -8.11
N ALA A 309 -7.52 20.70 -8.31
CA ALA A 309 -7.86 21.47 -9.51
C ALA A 309 -7.37 22.93 -9.45
N ASN A 310 -6.93 23.41 -8.29
CA ASN A 310 -6.50 24.79 -8.07
C ASN A 310 -4.99 24.98 -8.34
N ASP A 311 -4.63 25.88 -9.26
CA ASP A 311 -3.24 26.13 -9.67
C ASP A 311 -2.34 26.60 -8.51
N GLU A 312 -2.86 27.42 -7.60
CA GLU A 312 -2.13 27.92 -6.43
C GLU A 312 -1.85 26.78 -5.44
N ALA A 313 -2.86 25.95 -5.15
CA ALA A 313 -2.70 24.77 -4.30
C ALA A 313 -1.69 23.77 -4.87
N ARG A 314 -1.72 23.53 -6.18
CA ARG A 314 -0.73 22.66 -6.85
C ARG A 314 0.67 23.24 -6.79
N SER A 315 0.81 24.55 -6.95
CA SER A 315 2.10 25.25 -6.81
C SER A 315 2.64 25.10 -5.39
N HIS A 316 1.78 25.23 -4.38
CA HIS A 316 2.14 25.03 -2.98
C HIS A 316 2.59 23.58 -2.72
N ALA A 317 1.85 22.58 -3.23
CA ALA A 317 2.26 21.18 -3.13
C ALA A 317 3.63 20.93 -3.79
N ALA A 318 3.90 21.54 -4.94
CA ALA A 318 5.18 21.44 -5.63
C ALA A 318 6.33 22.13 -4.89
N GLU A 319 6.07 23.21 -4.14
CA GLU A 319 7.05 23.82 -3.24
C GLU A 319 7.44 22.87 -2.11
N LEU A 320 6.46 22.26 -1.43
CA LEU A 320 6.73 21.27 -0.38
C LEU A 320 7.51 20.07 -0.92
N ALA A 321 7.20 19.60 -2.14
CA ALA A 321 7.93 18.51 -2.78
C ALA A 321 9.41 18.82 -3.03
N ARG A 322 9.79 20.10 -3.20
CA ARG A 322 11.18 20.51 -3.45
C ARG A 322 12.01 20.65 -2.17
N MET A 323 11.38 20.58 -1.00
CA MET A 323 12.09 20.66 0.27
C MET A 323 12.87 19.36 0.51
N SER A 324 14.12 19.49 0.96
CA SER A 324 14.99 18.34 1.24
C SER A 324 14.83 17.79 2.65
N ASN A 325 14.18 18.54 3.55
CA ASN A 325 14.03 18.17 4.96
C ASN A 325 12.55 17.96 5.29
N THR A 326 12.23 16.76 5.77
CA THR A 326 10.86 16.39 6.15
C THR A 326 10.37 17.15 7.37
N ASP A 327 11.25 17.43 8.34
CA ASP A 327 10.86 18.04 9.60
C ASP A 327 10.52 19.53 9.39
N ASP A 328 11.21 20.19 8.44
CA ASP A 328 10.88 21.57 8.04
C ASP A 328 9.50 21.64 7.38
N VAL A 329 9.14 20.65 6.55
CA VAL A 329 7.80 20.56 5.94
C VAL A 329 6.75 20.38 7.02
N ILE A 330 6.97 19.47 7.97
CA ILE A 330 6.05 19.19 9.07
C ILE A 330 5.84 20.45 9.94
N ALA A 331 6.93 21.13 10.29
CA ALA A 331 6.88 22.37 11.06
C ALA A 331 6.12 23.49 10.32
N GLN A 332 6.33 23.63 9.01
CA GLN A 332 5.60 24.60 8.18
C GLN A 332 4.09 24.31 8.14
N LEU A 333 3.70 23.03 8.16
CA LEU A 333 2.30 22.61 8.19
C LEU A 333 1.66 22.75 9.59
N GLY A 334 2.47 22.89 10.64
CA GLY A 334 2.03 23.04 12.03
C GLY A 334 1.64 21.72 12.71
N TYR A 335 2.26 20.61 12.31
CA TYR A 335 2.06 19.28 12.90
C TYR A 335 3.30 18.82 13.69
N ASP A 336 3.13 17.79 14.51
CA ASP A 336 4.23 17.09 15.17
C ASP A 336 4.84 16.04 14.23
N ALA A 337 6.13 15.76 14.41
CA ALA A 337 6.79 14.66 13.72
C ALA A 337 6.14 13.34 14.15
N GLY A 338 5.54 12.61 13.21
CA GLY A 338 4.84 11.36 13.51
C GLY A 338 3.32 11.47 13.67
N ASP A 339 2.72 12.66 13.51
CA ASP A 339 1.26 12.79 13.62
C ASP A 339 0.54 12.03 12.49
N TRP A 340 0.03 10.85 12.85
CA TRP A 340 -0.72 9.95 11.97
C TRP A 340 -2.20 10.33 11.88
N ARG A 341 -2.70 11.23 12.73
CA ARG A 341 -4.13 11.54 12.83
C ARG A 341 -4.70 12.11 11.54
N PRO A 342 -4.01 13.00 10.78
CA PRO A 342 -4.53 13.49 9.51
C PRO A 342 -4.81 12.37 8.50
N VAL A 343 -3.85 11.45 8.31
CA VAL A 343 -4.05 10.32 7.36
C VAL A 343 -5.15 9.38 7.84
N LEU A 344 -5.23 9.08 9.14
CA LEU A 344 -6.29 8.22 9.65
C LEU A 344 -7.67 8.88 9.54
N ARG A 345 -7.79 10.17 9.83
CA ARG A 345 -9.06 10.91 9.70
C ARG A 345 -9.57 10.88 8.26
N GLN A 346 -8.70 11.11 7.28
CA GLN A 346 -9.04 11.03 5.86
C GLN A 346 -9.51 9.64 5.42
N ILE A 347 -8.95 8.58 6.01
CA ILE A 347 -9.37 7.20 5.76
C ILE A 347 -10.73 6.95 6.41
N ARG A 348 -10.89 7.28 7.71
CA ARG A 348 -12.11 7.04 8.48
C ARG A 348 -13.33 7.74 7.88
N THR A 349 -13.19 8.98 7.43
CA THR A 349 -14.29 9.72 6.77
C THR A 349 -14.81 9.02 5.52
N ARG A 350 -13.98 8.20 4.86
CA ARG A 350 -14.36 7.45 3.65
C ARG A 350 -14.85 6.03 3.94
N LEU A 351 -14.54 5.46 5.11
CA LEU A 351 -15.00 4.12 5.48
C LEU A 351 -16.49 4.13 5.86
N ILE A 352 -17.29 3.38 5.13
CA ILE A 352 -18.69 3.09 5.44
C ILE A 352 -18.70 2.16 6.66
N GLY A 353 -19.03 2.69 7.85
CA GLY A 353 -19.14 1.84 9.03
C GLY A 353 -19.23 2.54 10.38
N GLU A 354 -18.78 3.78 10.53
CA GLU A 354 -18.83 4.44 11.85
C GLU A 354 -20.22 5.01 12.20
N MET A 355 -21.06 5.32 11.21
CA MET A 355 -22.36 5.99 11.47
C MET A 355 -23.60 5.10 11.40
N SER A 356 -23.49 3.85 10.95
CA SER A 356 -24.62 2.92 10.88
C SER A 356 -24.49 1.91 12.01
N GLY A 357 -24.89 2.30 13.23
CA GLY A 357 -25.08 1.35 14.30
C GLY A 357 -25.97 0.20 13.81
N TYR A 358 -25.43 -1.03 13.78
CA TYR A 358 -26.15 -2.29 13.63
C TYR A 358 -27.47 -2.21 12.84
N GLY A 359 -27.35 -1.94 11.53
CA GLY A 359 -28.49 -1.83 10.62
C GLY A 359 -28.03 -1.82 9.17
N GLY A 360 -27.14 -2.74 8.80
CA GLY A 360 -26.63 -2.84 7.44
C GLY A 360 -27.76 -3.13 6.43
N PRO A 361 -27.80 -2.43 5.28
CA PRO A 361 -28.67 -2.80 4.17
C PRO A 361 -28.27 -4.20 3.64
N ASN A 362 -29.26 -5.04 3.35
CA ASN A 362 -29.08 -6.34 2.70
C ASN A 362 -28.25 -6.21 1.40
N ILE A 363 -26.98 -6.61 1.43
CA ILE A 363 -26.13 -6.76 0.22
C ILE A 363 -26.53 -8.03 -0.59
N THR A 364 -27.53 -8.79 -0.14
CA THR A 364 -27.95 -10.06 -0.76
C THR A 364 -28.90 -9.97 -1.96
N THR A 365 -29.28 -8.80 -2.49
CA THR A 365 -30.35 -8.71 -3.52
C THR A 365 -29.98 -8.12 -4.88
N ARG A 366 -28.74 -8.26 -5.37
CA ARG A 366 -28.40 -7.97 -6.79
C ARG A 366 -27.64 -9.05 -7.57
N ALA A 367 -27.70 -10.31 -7.14
CA ALA A 367 -27.43 -11.44 -8.05
C ALA A 367 -28.68 -11.71 -8.90
N GLY A 368 -28.91 -10.84 -9.90
CA GLY A 368 -29.95 -11.03 -10.89
C GLY A 368 -29.66 -12.24 -11.76
N THR A 369 -30.37 -13.34 -11.50
CA THR A 369 -30.60 -14.44 -12.45
C THR A 369 -31.06 -13.87 -13.80
N ARG A 370 -30.18 -13.90 -14.81
CA ARG A 370 -30.60 -14.03 -16.21
C ARG A 370 -31.00 -15.48 -16.44
N LYS A 371 -32.31 -15.76 -16.45
CA LYS A 371 -32.83 -16.96 -17.11
C LYS A 371 -32.84 -16.69 -18.62
N VAL A 372 -32.21 -17.59 -19.37
CA VAL A 372 -32.48 -17.82 -20.81
C VAL A 372 -33.71 -18.70 -20.91
#